data_AF-A0A839J6A8-F1
#
_entry.id   AF-A0A839J6A8-F1
#
_cell.length_a   1.000
_cell.length_b   1.000
_cell.length_c   1.000
_cell.angle_alpha   90.00
_cell.angle_beta   90.00
_cell.angle_gamma   90.00
#
_symmetry.space_group_name_H-M   'P 1'
#
loop_
_entity.id
_entity.type
_entity.pdbx_description
1 polymer ?
#
loop_
_entity_poly.entity_id
_entity_poly.type
_entity_poly.pdbx_seq_one_letter_code
_entity_poly.pdbx_strand_id
1 'polypeptide(L)'
;MAELVLDSVAVAAAALDHATDTIRAAEVTQCLAIAALCDLHEVDESVLVDGCERWVPGGADGTPHIGEFVIGEIAGLLGAGIGATVLRIHRVLNLRHRHPTLWTLVVTGDIRAHEAFLVADAAAAAKLDADACSRFDRMCAHALALQPWARVKGQLERWLVKADPTQAAANAAAAAGRRRVDLGPVTDGHVGLWGQVDAADGLALDDALNHLAENLDGETIDHRRASALGLMARSVLGQDTLPTGGVAKKAEIVVRIDSADLADPGSGTADIAGWGHVLLSQLDAILTGCKIQVRPIVIDTTVPTFDGYVVPDAMRRVLGERNPVDVFPYGTRQAGSCQADHTIPYQAGLTGQTHLGNLGPLSSFTHRLKTHGGWHLEQPTPGLFLWRSPLGYQYAVTTTGTIRIGKPEPPQHRWWHQEPPDHQPPDDLGPPGRAGTAPIPPDPGERQTPLPYVA
;
A
#
# COMPACT_ATOMS: atom_id res chain seq x y z
N MET A 1 1.18 8.69 27.59
CA MET A 1 0.14 9.71 27.27
C MET A 1 -0.82 9.71 28.42
N ALA A 2 -1.11 10.88 29.02
CA ALA A 2 -2.20 10.97 29.99
C ALA A 2 -3.49 10.52 29.31
N GLU A 3 -4.31 9.74 30.02
CA GLU A 3 -5.61 9.31 29.51
C GLU A 3 -6.45 10.56 29.23
N LEU A 4 -6.86 10.75 27.97
CA LEU A 4 -7.64 11.91 27.55
C LEU A 4 -9.01 11.81 28.22
N VAL A 5 -9.25 12.57 29.28
CA VAL A 5 -10.53 12.58 29.99
C VAL A 5 -11.54 13.38 29.16
N LEU A 6 -12.46 12.67 28.50
CA LEU A 6 -13.58 13.24 27.74
C LEU A 6 -14.84 13.21 28.60
N ASP A 7 -14.99 14.19 29.48
CA ASP A 7 -16.02 14.23 30.53
C ASP A 7 -17.41 14.73 30.08
N SER A 8 -17.56 15.14 28.82
CA SER A 8 -18.84 15.55 28.25
C SER A 8 -18.91 15.31 26.73
N VAL A 9 -20.14 15.23 26.20
CA VAL A 9 -20.39 15.13 24.75
C VAL A 9 -19.80 16.32 23.99
N ALA A 10 -19.87 17.53 24.56
CA ALA A 10 -19.31 18.72 23.94
C ALA A 10 -17.77 18.66 23.85
N VAL A 11 -17.11 18.20 24.92
CA VAL A 11 -15.66 17.99 24.94
C VAL A 11 -15.25 16.88 23.97
N ALA A 12 -16.00 15.77 23.93
CA ALA A 12 -15.76 14.69 22.97
C ALA A 12 -15.93 15.14 21.51
N ALA A 13 -16.95 15.96 21.22
CA ALA A 13 -17.16 16.53 19.88
C ALA A 13 -16.03 17.48 19.48
N ALA A 14 -15.61 18.38 20.37
CA ALA A 14 -14.49 19.29 20.12
C ALA A 14 -13.16 18.52 19.92
N ALA A 15 -12.93 17.45 20.70
CA ALA A 15 -11.77 16.60 20.52
C ALA A 15 -11.76 15.89 19.16
N LEU A 16 -12.91 15.41 18.69
CA LEU A 16 -13.06 14.79 17.37
C LEU A 16 -12.82 15.80 16.23
N ASP A 17 -13.37 17.01 16.36
CA ASP A 17 -13.19 18.10 15.40
C ASP A 17 -11.70 18.48 15.29
N HIS A 18 -11.06 18.74 16.43
CA HIS A 18 -9.62 19.05 16.49
C HIS A 18 -8.74 17.90 15.95
N ALA A 19 -9.06 16.65 16.28
CA ALA A 19 -8.33 15.50 15.75
C ALA A 19 -8.48 15.39 14.22
N THR A 20 -9.65 15.72 13.68
CA THR A 20 -9.91 15.72 12.23
C THR A 20 -9.04 16.77 11.52
N ASP A 21 -8.96 17.98 12.06
CA ASP A 21 -8.09 19.04 11.53
C ASP A 21 -6.61 18.70 11.68
N THR A 22 -6.22 18.09 12.81
CA THR A 22 -4.84 17.63 13.04
C THR A 22 -4.42 16.57 12.04
N ILE A 23 -5.28 15.59 11.75
CA ILE A 23 -5.04 14.58 10.71
C ILE A 23 -4.86 15.25 9.35
N ARG A 24 -5.71 16.23 9.02
CA ARG A 24 -5.61 16.95 7.75
C ARG A 24 -4.28 17.73 7.65
N ALA A 25 -3.89 18.45 8.69
CA ALA A 25 -2.62 19.17 8.75
C ALA A 25 -1.40 18.23 8.64
N ALA A 26 -1.46 17.06 9.29
CA ALA A 26 -0.42 16.04 9.18
C ALA A 26 -0.32 15.45 7.76
N GLU A 27 -1.46 15.20 7.10
CA GLU A 27 -1.49 14.76 5.70
C GLU A 27 -0.86 15.80 4.77
N VAL A 28 -1.19 17.09 4.93
CA VAL A 28 -0.60 18.20 4.17
C VAL A 28 0.90 18.24 4.37
N THR A 29 1.36 18.22 5.62
CA THR A 29 2.78 18.24 5.97
C THR A 29 3.52 17.07 5.34
N GLN A 30 2.94 15.86 5.35
CA GLN A 30 3.54 14.69 4.72
C GLN A 30 3.62 14.83 3.18
N CYS A 31 2.61 15.41 2.53
CA CYS A 31 2.66 15.68 1.09
C CYS A 31 3.77 16.67 0.73
N LEU A 32 3.86 17.78 1.48
CA LEU A 32 4.89 18.80 1.29
C LEU A 32 6.29 18.23 1.55
N ALA A 33 6.45 17.43 2.61
CA ALA A 33 7.73 16.81 2.94
C ALA A 33 8.18 15.80 1.86
N ILE A 34 7.28 14.97 1.33
CA ILE A 34 7.62 14.05 0.23
C ILE A 34 8.04 14.84 -1.02
N ALA A 35 7.27 15.86 -1.40
CA ALA A 35 7.60 16.70 -2.55
C ALA A 35 8.96 17.40 -2.37
N ALA A 36 9.21 17.94 -1.17
CA ALA A 36 10.47 18.60 -0.85
C ALA A 36 11.65 17.63 -0.85
N LEU A 37 11.50 16.40 -0.32
CA LEU A 37 12.54 15.38 -0.39
C LEU A 37 12.88 15.04 -1.84
N CYS A 38 11.88 14.92 -2.71
CA CYS A 38 12.11 14.70 -4.14
C CYS A 38 12.79 15.90 -4.83
N ASP A 39 12.40 17.14 -4.49
CA ASP A 39 12.97 18.36 -5.09
C ASP A 39 14.42 18.62 -4.64
N LEU A 40 14.73 18.31 -3.39
CA LEU A 40 16.01 18.63 -2.75
C LEU A 40 17.04 17.50 -2.84
N HIS A 41 16.64 16.31 -3.28
CA HIS A 41 17.57 15.19 -3.46
C HIS A 41 18.42 15.42 -4.71
N GLU A 42 19.72 15.48 -4.51
CA GLU A 42 20.70 15.67 -5.58
C GLU A 42 21.25 14.32 -6.05
N VAL A 43 21.38 14.15 -7.37
CA VAL A 43 22.03 12.98 -7.98
C VAL A 43 23.41 13.39 -8.48
N ASP A 44 24.46 12.71 -8.03
CA ASP A 44 25.82 12.92 -8.54
C ASP A 44 25.99 12.25 -9.91
N GLU A 45 25.72 13.01 -10.98
CA GLU A 45 25.84 12.54 -12.36
C GLU A 45 27.29 12.29 -12.82
N SER A 46 28.29 12.69 -12.01
CA SER A 46 29.70 12.41 -12.33
C SER A 46 30.09 10.96 -12.05
N VAL A 47 29.31 10.25 -11.23
CA VAL A 47 29.56 8.86 -10.85
C VAL A 47 28.92 7.90 -11.87
N LEU A 48 29.73 7.43 -12.82
CA LEU A 48 29.29 6.51 -13.89
C LEU A 48 29.79 5.08 -13.66
N VAL A 49 29.38 4.48 -12.54
CA VAL A 49 29.66 3.07 -12.23
C VAL A 49 28.40 2.22 -12.34
N ASP A 50 28.57 0.93 -12.62
CA ASP A 50 27.44 0.01 -12.61
C ASP A 50 26.76 0.02 -11.23
N GLY A 51 25.44 0.18 -11.21
CA GLY A 51 24.66 0.32 -9.97
C GLY A 51 24.60 1.73 -9.37
N CYS A 52 25.20 2.77 -9.97
CA CYS A 52 25.05 4.15 -9.52
C CYS A 52 23.58 4.62 -9.54
N GLU A 53 23.28 5.71 -8.83
CA GLU A 53 21.93 6.29 -8.82
C GLU A 53 21.48 6.70 -10.23
N ARG A 54 20.16 6.66 -10.46
CA ARG A 54 19.55 7.02 -11.76
C ARG A 54 18.41 8.00 -11.54
N TRP A 55 18.07 8.74 -12.58
CA TRP A 55 16.81 9.47 -12.67
C TRP A 55 15.68 8.51 -13.04
N VAL A 56 14.60 8.51 -12.26
CA VAL A 56 13.40 7.70 -12.52
C VAL A 56 12.14 8.58 -12.57
N PRO A 57 11.09 8.19 -13.31
CA PRO A 57 9.86 8.95 -13.36
C PRO A 57 9.24 9.12 -11.97
N GLY A 58 8.97 10.37 -11.58
CA GLY A 58 8.31 10.71 -10.32
C GLY A 58 6.81 10.42 -10.31
N GLY A 59 6.22 10.04 -11.44
CA GLY A 59 4.80 9.76 -11.60
C GLY A 59 4.43 9.51 -13.06
N ALA A 60 3.21 9.89 -13.43
CA ALA A 60 2.73 9.83 -14.81
C ALA A 60 3.28 11.01 -15.63
N ASP A 61 2.94 11.05 -16.93
CA ASP A 61 3.35 12.12 -17.84
C ASP A 61 3.10 13.53 -17.26
N GLY A 62 4.06 14.45 -17.44
CA GLY A 62 4.03 15.78 -16.85
C GLY A 62 4.53 15.89 -15.40
N THR A 63 4.99 14.79 -14.77
CA THR A 63 5.74 14.84 -13.50
C THR A 63 7.25 14.88 -13.73
N PRO A 64 8.03 15.54 -12.84
CA PRO A 64 9.48 15.53 -12.94
C PRO A 64 10.07 14.15 -12.67
N HIS A 65 11.28 13.90 -13.19
CA HIS A 65 12.09 12.77 -12.74
C HIS A 65 12.67 13.07 -11.36
N ILE A 66 12.93 12.01 -10.59
CA ILE A 66 13.52 12.08 -9.25
C ILE A 66 14.73 11.15 -9.17
N GLY A 67 15.64 11.42 -8.24
CA GLY A 67 16.71 10.48 -7.90
C GLY A 67 16.13 9.17 -7.36
N GLU A 68 16.58 8.03 -7.89
CA GLU A 68 16.08 6.72 -7.52
C GLU A 68 16.29 6.39 -6.02
N PHE A 69 17.35 6.90 -5.39
CA PHE A 69 17.70 6.54 -4.01
C PHE A 69 16.93 7.32 -2.95
N VAL A 70 16.32 8.46 -3.28
CA VAL A 70 15.39 9.18 -2.39
C VAL A 70 14.22 8.29 -1.94
N ILE A 71 13.86 7.29 -2.76
CA ILE A 71 12.82 6.31 -2.47
C ILE A 71 13.15 5.51 -1.20
N GLY A 72 14.43 5.15 -0.99
CA GLY A 72 14.87 4.41 0.19
C GLY A 72 14.72 5.23 1.48
N GLU A 73 15.07 6.51 1.43
CA GLU A 73 14.92 7.44 2.57
C GLU A 73 13.44 7.61 2.94
N ILE A 74 12.59 7.92 1.95
CA ILE A 74 11.15 8.08 2.17
C ILE A 74 10.53 6.77 2.69
N ALA A 75 10.95 5.61 2.17
CA ALA A 75 10.43 4.31 2.60
C ALA A 75 10.72 4.03 4.09
N GLY A 76 11.97 4.25 4.52
CA GLY A 76 12.35 4.13 5.93
C GLY A 76 11.57 5.10 6.83
N LEU A 77 11.35 6.33 6.36
CA LEU A 77 10.62 7.37 7.09
C LEU A 77 9.13 7.06 7.26
N LEU A 78 8.49 6.51 6.23
CA LEU A 78 7.06 6.16 6.23
C LEU A 78 6.77 4.80 6.87
N GLY A 79 7.80 3.97 7.12
CA GLY A 79 7.60 2.62 7.62
C GLY A 79 6.97 1.70 6.57
N ALA A 80 7.31 1.91 5.29
CA ALA A 80 6.66 1.27 4.16
C ALA A 80 7.69 0.57 3.25
N GLY A 81 7.28 -0.49 2.57
CA GLY A 81 8.11 -1.12 1.54
C GLY A 81 8.35 -0.20 0.34
N ILE A 82 9.41 -0.50 -0.44
CA ILE A 82 9.83 0.30 -1.60
C ILE A 82 8.70 0.52 -2.61
N GLY A 83 7.96 -0.54 -2.99
CA GLY A 83 6.87 -0.43 -3.96
C GLY A 83 5.72 0.49 -3.51
N ALA A 84 5.32 0.39 -2.23
CA ALA A 84 4.30 1.28 -1.66
C ALA A 84 4.77 2.74 -1.62
N THR A 85 6.06 2.94 -1.35
CA THR A 85 6.69 4.27 -1.34
C THR A 85 6.73 4.90 -2.73
N VAL A 86 7.08 4.14 -3.76
CA VAL A 86 7.01 4.60 -5.15
C VAL A 86 5.60 5.09 -5.49
N LEU A 87 4.57 4.31 -5.16
CA LEU A 87 3.19 4.72 -5.39
C LEU A 87 2.80 5.97 -4.58
N ARG A 88 3.31 6.11 -3.35
CA ARG A 88 3.09 7.30 -2.52
C ARG A 88 3.72 8.55 -3.13
N ILE A 89 4.94 8.45 -3.63
CA ILE A 89 5.65 9.53 -4.33
C ILE A 89 4.90 9.90 -5.61
N HIS A 90 4.52 8.90 -6.42
CA HIS A 90 3.74 9.08 -7.64
C HIS A 90 2.44 9.83 -7.39
N ARG A 91 1.71 9.47 -6.33
CA ARG A 91 0.49 10.18 -5.91
C ARG A 91 0.75 11.64 -5.58
N VAL A 92 1.79 11.93 -4.80
CA VAL A 92 2.14 13.31 -4.40
C VAL A 92 2.55 14.14 -5.62
N LEU A 93 3.42 13.62 -6.48
CA LEU A 93 3.91 14.35 -7.64
C LEU A 93 2.85 14.48 -8.74
N ASN A 94 2.02 13.46 -8.97
CA ASN A 94 0.85 13.58 -9.86
C ASN A 94 -0.11 14.66 -9.36
N LEU A 95 -0.41 14.67 -8.05
CA LEU A 95 -1.28 15.69 -7.47
C LEU A 95 -0.69 17.10 -7.66
N ARG A 96 0.58 17.31 -7.27
CA ARG A 96 1.25 18.61 -7.35
C ARG A 96 1.37 19.14 -8.78
N HIS A 97 1.75 18.29 -9.74
CA HIS A 97 2.13 18.71 -11.08
C HIS A 97 1.02 18.55 -12.12
N ARG A 98 0.08 17.61 -11.94
CA ARG A 98 -1.00 17.32 -12.90
C ARG A 98 -2.37 17.80 -12.45
N HIS A 99 -2.54 18.07 -11.15
CA HIS A 99 -3.81 18.49 -10.55
C HIS A 99 -3.63 19.73 -9.65
N PRO A 100 -3.16 20.87 -10.19
CA PRO A 100 -2.81 22.05 -9.40
C PRO A 100 -3.97 22.64 -8.59
N THR A 101 -5.21 22.49 -9.06
CA THR A 101 -6.41 22.95 -8.33
C THR A 101 -6.63 22.11 -7.07
N LEU A 102 -6.61 20.78 -7.22
CA LEU A 102 -6.70 19.86 -6.08
C LEU A 102 -5.49 19.98 -5.14
N TRP A 103 -4.28 20.15 -5.67
CA TRP A 103 -3.09 20.40 -4.86
C TRP A 103 -3.27 21.63 -3.96
N THR A 104 -3.81 22.72 -4.52
CA THR A 104 -4.08 23.94 -3.75
C THR A 104 -5.05 23.66 -2.60
N LEU A 105 -6.17 22.98 -2.88
CA LEU A 105 -7.17 22.62 -1.86
C LEU A 105 -6.62 21.67 -0.79
N VAL A 106 -5.70 20.77 -1.15
CA VAL A 106 -5.01 19.93 -0.17
C VAL A 106 -4.11 20.79 0.70
N VAL A 107 -3.24 21.62 0.11
CA VAL A 107 -2.26 22.42 0.87
C VAL A 107 -2.93 23.45 1.79
N THR A 108 -4.09 23.98 1.42
CA THR A 108 -4.89 24.87 2.28
C THR A 108 -5.67 24.14 3.37
N GLY A 109 -5.76 22.80 3.30
CA GLY A 109 -6.54 22.00 4.24
C GLY A 109 -8.05 22.09 4.00
N ASP A 110 -8.49 22.39 2.78
CA ASP A 110 -9.91 22.39 2.41
C ASP A 110 -10.43 20.98 2.11
N ILE A 111 -9.56 20.09 1.61
CA ILE A 111 -9.90 18.68 1.32
C ILE A 111 -8.85 17.73 1.90
N ARG A 112 -9.21 16.44 2.05
CA ARG A 112 -8.28 15.41 2.51
C ARG A 112 -7.33 14.98 1.39
N ALA A 113 -6.06 14.79 1.72
CA ALA A 113 -5.06 14.36 0.73
C ALA A 113 -5.40 12.98 0.15
N HIS A 114 -5.94 12.08 0.98
CA HIS A 114 -6.28 10.73 0.54
C HIS A 114 -7.36 10.70 -0.57
N GLU A 115 -8.37 11.57 -0.50
CA GLU A 115 -9.42 11.66 -1.53
C GLU A 115 -8.85 12.25 -2.83
N ALA A 116 -8.00 13.26 -2.72
CA ALA A 116 -7.30 13.85 -3.86
C ALA A 116 -6.39 12.82 -4.56
N PHE A 117 -5.74 11.92 -3.80
CA PHE A 117 -4.96 10.83 -4.40
C PHE A 117 -5.80 9.83 -5.16
N LEU A 118 -7.03 9.54 -4.73
CA LEU A 118 -7.92 8.65 -5.47
C LEU A 118 -8.31 9.26 -6.83
N VAL A 119 -8.45 10.59 -6.91
CA VAL A 119 -8.64 11.29 -8.18
C VAL A 119 -7.38 11.22 -9.04
N ALA A 120 -6.21 11.49 -8.48
CA ALA A 120 -4.94 11.42 -9.20
C ALA A 120 -4.64 10.01 -9.74
N ASP A 121 -4.89 8.98 -8.95
CA ASP A 121 -4.75 7.58 -9.34
C ASP A 121 -5.71 7.23 -10.48
N ALA A 122 -6.96 7.71 -10.42
CA ALA A 122 -7.95 7.46 -11.46
C ALA A 122 -7.54 8.11 -12.80
N ALA A 123 -7.00 9.33 -12.76
CA ALA A 123 -6.50 10.02 -13.95
C ALA A 123 -5.26 9.31 -14.55
N ALA A 124 -4.33 8.88 -13.70
CA ALA A 124 -3.15 8.13 -14.12
C ALA A 124 -3.52 6.76 -14.72
N ALA A 125 -4.46 6.03 -14.09
CA ALA A 125 -4.95 4.74 -14.58
C ALA A 125 -5.69 4.88 -15.91
N ALA A 126 -6.42 5.97 -16.10
CA ALA A 126 -7.06 6.33 -17.37
C ALA A 126 -6.07 6.83 -18.44
N LYS A 127 -4.78 6.94 -18.11
CA LYS A 127 -3.72 7.44 -19.00
C LYS A 127 -4.03 8.80 -19.61
N LEU A 128 -4.74 9.66 -18.87
CA LEU A 128 -4.94 11.04 -19.31
C LEU A 128 -3.59 11.69 -19.55
N ASP A 129 -3.48 12.56 -20.54
CA ASP A 129 -2.34 13.46 -20.73
C ASP A 129 -2.43 14.67 -19.78
N ALA A 130 -1.41 15.53 -19.75
CA ALA A 130 -1.37 16.69 -18.86
C ALA A 130 -2.57 17.65 -19.03
N ASP A 131 -3.00 17.90 -20.28
CA ASP A 131 -4.09 18.83 -20.59
C ASP A 131 -5.45 18.27 -20.18
N ALA A 132 -5.71 16.98 -20.44
CA ALA A 132 -6.89 16.27 -19.98
C ALA A 132 -6.95 16.19 -18.45
N CYS A 133 -5.80 15.96 -17.80
CA CYS A 133 -5.69 16.02 -16.35
C CYS A 133 -6.08 17.38 -15.78
N SER A 134 -5.66 18.49 -16.41
CA SER A 134 -6.05 19.85 -15.98
C SER A 134 -7.56 20.10 -16.10
N ARG A 135 -8.22 19.59 -17.14
CA ARG A 135 -9.70 19.65 -17.26
C ARG A 135 -10.38 18.82 -16.19
N PHE A 136 -9.90 17.59 -15.97
CA PHE A 136 -10.42 16.66 -14.96
C PHE A 136 -10.25 17.19 -13.53
N ASP A 137 -9.10 17.81 -13.23
CA ASP A 137 -8.76 18.47 -11.96
C ASP A 137 -9.82 19.50 -11.56
N ARG A 138 -10.14 20.45 -12.46
CA ARG A 138 -11.15 21.49 -12.19
C ARG A 138 -12.54 20.92 -11.93
N MET A 139 -12.91 19.84 -12.61
CA MET A 139 -14.20 19.18 -12.40
C MET A 139 -14.29 18.50 -11.03
N CYS A 140 -13.21 17.88 -10.59
CA CYS A 140 -13.15 17.17 -9.31
C CYS A 140 -12.99 18.12 -8.11
N ALA A 141 -12.22 19.21 -8.25
CA ALA A 141 -11.95 20.16 -7.19
C ALA A 141 -13.23 20.75 -6.58
N HIS A 142 -14.15 21.24 -7.42
CA HIS A 142 -15.42 21.77 -6.93
C HIS A 142 -16.30 20.71 -6.27
N ALA A 143 -16.27 19.47 -6.77
CA ALA A 143 -17.08 18.39 -6.23
C ALA A 143 -16.57 17.90 -4.88
N LEU A 144 -15.25 17.73 -4.72
CA LEU A 144 -14.63 17.30 -3.46
C LEU A 144 -14.80 18.32 -2.33
N ALA A 145 -14.86 19.62 -2.65
CA ALA A 145 -15.13 20.66 -1.66
C ALA A 145 -16.57 20.64 -1.11
N LEU A 146 -17.52 20.01 -1.81
CA LEU A 146 -18.96 20.12 -1.50
C LEU A 146 -19.65 18.79 -1.24
N GLN A 147 -19.05 17.66 -1.65
CA GLN A 147 -19.72 16.37 -1.69
C GLN A 147 -18.89 15.31 -0.97
N PRO A 148 -19.54 14.39 -0.22
CA PRO A 148 -18.86 13.21 0.32
C PRO A 148 -18.24 12.37 -0.81
N TRP A 149 -17.11 11.73 -0.52
CA TRP A 149 -16.34 10.92 -1.47
C TRP A 149 -17.20 9.96 -2.30
N ALA A 150 -18.17 9.26 -1.70
CA ALA A 150 -19.00 8.30 -2.41
C ALA A 150 -19.75 8.91 -3.61
N ARG A 151 -20.19 10.18 -3.50
CA ARG A 151 -20.87 10.90 -4.57
C ARG A 151 -19.91 11.38 -5.65
N VAL A 152 -18.71 11.77 -5.26
CA VAL A 152 -17.62 12.10 -6.20
C VAL A 152 -17.21 10.86 -6.98
N LYS A 153 -16.96 9.74 -6.29
CA LYS A 153 -16.61 8.44 -6.85
C LYS A 153 -17.60 7.98 -7.93
N GLY A 154 -18.90 8.09 -7.67
CA GLY A 154 -19.95 7.71 -8.64
C GLY A 154 -19.97 8.56 -9.92
N GLN A 155 -19.21 9.65 -9.98
CA GLN A 155 -19.14 10.55 -11.13
C GLN A 155 -17.79 10.52 -11.86
N LEU A 156 -16.75 9.95 -11.24
CA LEU A 156 -15.38 9.99 -11.76
C LEU A 156 -15.27 9.41 -13.17
N GLU A 157 -15.86 8.25 -13.43
CA GLU A 157 -15.78 7.60 -14.74
C GLU A 157 -16.35 8.50 -15.86
N ARG A 158 -17.53 9.09 -15.63
CA ARG A 158 -18.14 10.06 -16.54
C ARG A 158 -17.21 11.25 -16.80
N TRP A 159 -16.53 11.73 -15.76
CA TRP A 159 -15.63 12.87 -15.87
C TRP A 159 -14.31 12.53 -16.56
N LEU A 160 -13.76 11.33 -16.36
CA LEU A 160 -12.60 10.83 -17.08
C LEU A 160 -12.89 10.73 -18.59
N VAL A 161 -14.01 10.11 -18.96
CA VAL A 161 -14.45 10.01 -20.36
C VAL A 161 -14.68 11.41 -20.95
N LYS A 162 -15.28 12.33 -20.20
CA LYS A 162 -15.48 13.71 -20.66
C LYS A 162 -14.17 14.49 -20.80
N ALA A 163 -13.18 14.22 -19.93
CA ALA A 163 -11.88 14.89 -19.96
C ALA A 163 -11.08 14.50 -21.20
N ASP A 164 -11.12 13.22 -21.59
CA ASP A 164 -10.49 12.73 -22.82
C ASP A 164 -11.27 11.55 -23.45
N PRO A 165 -12.25 11.86 -24.33
CA PRO A 165 -13.01 10.83 -25.02
C PRO A 165 -12.15 9.94 -25.93
N THR A 166 -11.08 10.50 -26.50
CA THR A 166 -10.19 9.79 -27.44
C THR A 166 -9.37 8.75 -26.70
N GLN A 167 -8.72 9.13 -25.60
CA GLN A 167 -7.97 8.19 -24.77
C GLN A 167 -8.89 7.15 -24.12
N ALA A 168 -10.12 7.52 -23.75
CA ALA A 168 -11.12 6.57 -23.27
C ALA A 168 -11.45 5.50 -24.33
N ALA A 169 -11.67 5.89 -25.59
CA ALA A 169 -11.89 4.97 -26.69
C ALA A 169 -10.67 4.06 -26.94
N ALA A 170 -9.46 4.63 -26.89
CA ALA A 170 -8.21 3.86 -27.02
C ALA A 170 -8.03 2.85 -25.87
N ASN A 171 -8.35 3.23 -24.63
CA ASN A 171 -8.33 2.34 -23.48
C ASN A 171 -9.34 1.20 -23.62
N ALA A 172 -10.54 1.47 -24.11
CA ALA A 172 -11.56 0.45 -24.37
C ALA A 172 -11.09 -0.54 -25.45
N ALA A 173 -10.50 -0.05 -26.55
CA ALA A 173 -9.92 -0.89 -27.59
C ALA A 173 -8.75 -1.75 -27.06
N ALA A 174 -7.87 -1.17 -26.23
CA ALA A 174 -6.78 -1.90 -25.59
C ALA A 174 -7.28 -2.93 -24.57
N ALA A 175 -8.38 -2.64 -23.86
CA ALA A 175 -9.00 -3.56 -22.91
C ALA A 175 -9.58 -4.80 -23.60
N ALA A 176 -10.04 -4.70 -24.85
CA ALA A 176 -10.44 -5.86 -25.65
C ALA A 176 -9.30 -6.88 -25.84
N GLY A 177 -8.03 -6.43 -25.78
CA GLY A 177 -6.85 -7.31 -25.80
C GLY A 177 -6.41 -7.81 -24.41
N ARG A 178 -7.01 -7.33 -23.32
CA ARG A 178 -6.70 -7.70 -21.93
C ARG A 178 -7.63 -8.77 -21.36
N ARG A 179 -8.42 -9.41 -22.22
CA ARG A 179 -9.28 -10.54 -21.86
C ARG A 179 -8.44 -11.60 -21.17
N ARG A 180 -8.74 -11.85 -19.91
CA ARG A 180 -8.07 -12.85 -19.09
C ARG A 180 -8.94 -13.23 -17.93
N VAL A 181 -8.73 -14.44 -17.43
CA VAL A 181 -9.31 -14.94 -16.19
C VAL A 181 -8.14 -15.50 -15.39
N ASP A 182 -7.91 -14.94 -14.22
CA ASP A 182 -6.86 -15.30 -13.28
C ASP A 182 -7.47 -15.85 -12.00
N LEU A 183 -6.78 -16.80 -11.37
CA LEU A 183 -7.07 -17.29 -10.03
C LEU A 183 -5.97 -16.78 -9.10
N GLY A 184 -6.36 -16.30 -7.92
CA GLY A 184 -5.41 -15.86 -6.90
C GLY A 184 -5.05 -16.96 -5.91
N PRO A 185 -4.27 -16.63 -4.88
CA PRO A 185 -3.93 -17.57 -3.83
C PRO A 185 -5.16 -17.99 -3.02
N VAL A 186 -5.07 -19.15 -2.37
CA VAL A 186 -5.99 -19.60 -1.34
C VAL A 186 -5.88 -18.66 -0.13
N THR A 187 -7.02 -18.11 0.27
CA THR A 187 -7.20 -17.27 1.45
C THR A 187 -8.43 -17.77 2.19
N ASP A 188 -8.32 -18.03 3.49
CA ASP A 188 -9.41 -18.57 4.32
C ASP A 188 -10.07 -19.84 3.74
N GLY A 189 -9.28 -20.70 3.07
CA GLY A 189 -9.77 -21.92 2.40
C GLY A 189 -10.43 -21.69 1.03
N HIS A 190 -10.40 -20.48 0.48
CA HIS A 190 -11.08 -20.12 -0.77
C HIS A 190 -10.10 -19.52 -1.78
N VAL A 191 -10.36 -19.73 -3.07
CA VAL A 191 -9.62 -19.08 -4.16
C VAL A 191 -10.48 -17.99 -4.77
N GLY A 192 -9.94 -16.77 -4.83
CA GLY A 192 -10.58 -15.70 -5.59
C GLY A 192 -10.35 -15.88 -7.10
N LEU A 193 -11.37 -15.52 -7.90
CA LEU A 193 -11.33 -15.47 -9.35
C LEU A 193 -11.54 -14.03 -9.80
N TRP A 194 -10.65 -13.54 -10.66
CA TRP A 194 -10.75 -12.21 -11.26
C TRP A 194 -10.53 -12.30 -12.75
N GLY A 195 -11.18 -11.43 -13.51
CA GLY A 195 -10.97 -11.41 -14.94
C GLY A 195 -11.73 -10.31 -15.64
N GLN A 196 -11.39 -10.14 -16.90
CA GLN A 196 -12.14 -9.32 -17.84
C GLN A 196 -12.50 -10.22 -19.02
N VAL A 197 -13.81 -10.32 -19.29
CA VAL A 197 -14.38 -11.03 -20.43
C VAL A 197 -15.09 -10.01 -21.33
N ASP A 198 -15.46 -10.40 -22.54
CA ASP A 198 -16.31 -9.56 -23.37
C ASP A 198 -17.64 -9.29 -22.67
N ALA A 199 -18.24 -8.13 -22.90
CA ALA A 199 -19.52 -7.77 -22.28
C ALA A 199 -20.60 -8.82 -22.58
N ALA A 200 -20.63 -9.35 -23.81
CA ALA A 200 -21.55 -10.43 -24.18
C ALA A 200 -21.30 -11.72 -23.38
N ASP A 201 -20.04 -12.14 -23.25
CA ASP A 201 -19.66 -13.33 -22.48
C ASP A 201 -19.90 -13.16 -20.99
N GLY A 202 -19.67 -11.96 -20.44
CA GLY A 202 -19.92 -11.64 -19.04
C GLY A 202 -21.41 -11.68 -18.70
N LEU A 203 -22.26 -11.14 -19.57
CA LEU A 203 -23.72 -11.25 -19.43
C LEU A 203 -24.19 -12.70 -19.55
N ALA A 204 -23.65 -13.47 -20.51
CA ALA A 204 -23.98 -14.89 -20.67
C ALA A 204 -23.53 -15.74 -19.46
N LEU A 205 -22.35 -15.46 -18.91
CA LEU A 205 -21.85 -16.12 -17.70
C LEU A 205 -22.72 -15.78 -16.49
N ASP A 206 -23.12 -14.52 -16.33
CA ASP A 206 -24.01 -14.12 -15.23
C ASP A 206 -25.35 -14.85 -15.26
N ASP A 207 -25.97 -14.93 -16.44
CA ASP A 207 -27.22 -15.65 -16.67
C ASP A 207 -27.07 -17.15 -16.38
N ALA A 208 -26.00 -17.77 -16.89
CA ALA A 208 -25.73 -19.19 -16.67
C ALA A 208 -25.46 -19.52 -15.18
N LEU A 209 -24.77 -18.63 -14.46
CA LEU A 209 -24.57 -18.78 -13.00
C LEU A 209 -25.88 -18.65 -12.24
N ASN A 210 -26.74 -17.68 -12.58
CA ASN A 210 -28.07 -17.54 -11.99
C ASN A 210 -28.90 -18.81 -12.23
N HIS A 211 -28.95 -19.31 -13.46
CA HIS A 211 -29.76 -20.48 -13.81
C HIS A 211 -29.30 -21.75 -13.10
N LEU A 212 -27.99 -22.02 -13.04
CA LEU A 212 -27.48 -23.18 -12.29
C LEU A 212 -27.72 -23.02 -10.78
N ALA A 213 -27.58 -21.81 -10.23
CA ALA A 213 -27.77 -21.55 -8.82
C ALA A 213 -29.21 -21.82 -8.33
N GLU A 214 -30.22 -21.80 -9.22
CA GLU A 214 -31.61 -22.16 -8.89
C GLU A 214 -31.73 -23.60 -8.37
N ASN A 215 -30.87 -24.50 -8.85
CA ASN A 215 -30.95 -25.94 -8.61
C ASN A 215 -29.85 -26.49 -7.69
N LEU A 216 -29.07 -25.61 -7.07
CA LEU A 216 -27.98 -25.99 -6.16
C LEU A 216 -28.33 -25.69 -4.71
N ASP A 217 -27.82 -26.51 -3.81
CA ASP A 217 -27.95 -26.29 -2.37
C ASP A 217 -27.00 -25.17 -1.91
N GLY A 218 -27.48 -24.31 -1.00
CA GLY A 218 -26.69 -23.25 -0.38
C GLY A 218 -27.54 -22.24 0.36
N GLU A 219 -27.01 -21.72 1.47
CA GLU A 219 -27.75 -20.81 2.36
C GLU A 219 -28.06 -19.45 1.71
N THR A 220 -27.21 -18.99 0.79
CA THR A 220 -27.34 -17.69 0.10
C THR A 220 -27.26 -17.85 -1.41
N ILE A 221 -27.74 -16.86 -2.15
CA ILE A 221 -27.59 -16.84 -3.61
C ILE A 221 -26.12 -16.82 -4.04
N ASP A 222 -25.26 -16.14 -3.28
CA ASP A 222 -23.83 -16.06 -3.56
C ASP A 222 -23.14 -17.42 -3.39
N HIS A 223 -23.49 -18.19 -2.35
CA HIS A 223 -22.98 -19.56 -2.17
C HIS A 223 -23.38 -20.47 -3.33
N ARG A 224 -24.64 -20.39 -3.78
CA ARG A 224 -25.14 -21.21 -4.89
C ARG A 224 -24.49 -20.84 -6.22
N ARG A 225 -24.27 -19.54 -6.48
CA ARG A 225 -23.56 -19.05 -7.67
C ARG A 225 -22.09 -19.47 -7.67
N ALA A 226 -21.41 -19.46 -6.52
CA ALA A 226 -20.05 -19.96 -6.42
C ALA A 226 -19.98 -21.48 -6.71
N SER A 227 -20.90 -22.27 -6.17
CA SER A 227 -21.03 -23.70 -6.46
C SER A 227 -21.33 -23.98 -7.94
N ALA A 228 -22.17 -23.16 -8.58
CA ALA A 228 -22.48 -23.24 -10.01
C ALA A 228 -21.24 -23.06 -10.87
N LEU A 229 -20.39 -22.07 -10.55
CA LEU A 229 -19.13 -21.87 -11.27
C LEU A 229 -18.21 -23.08 -11.14
N GLY A 230 -18.13 -23.68 -9.95
CA GLY A 230 -17.37 -24.91 -9.72
C GLY A 230 -17.92 -26.11 -10.48
N LEU A 231 -19.25 -26.22 -10.61
CA LEU A 231 -19.91 -27.26 -11.40
C LEU A 231 -19.56 -27.13 -12.89
N MET A 232 -19.64 -25.92 -13.46
CA MET A 232 -19.23 -25.68 -14.85
C MET A 232 -17.78 -26.13 -15.11
N ALA A 233 -16.86 -25.79 -14.19
CA ALA A 233 -15.46 -26.17 -14.32
C ALA A 233 -15.26 -27.70 -14.28
N ARG A 234 -15.91 -28.40 -13.36
CA ARG A 234 -15.86 -29.86 -13.25
C ARG A 234 -16.47 -30.56 -14.46
N SER A 235 -17.62 -30.07 -14.94
CA SER A 235 -18.26 -30.59 -16.15
C SER A 235 -17.36 -30.50 -17.38
N VAL A 236 -16.64 -29.38 -17.55
CA VAL A 236 -15.70 -29.19 -18.67
C VAL A 236 -14.49 -30.14 -18.56
N LEU A 237 -14.03 -30.42 -17.34
CA LEU A 237 -12.94 -31.35 -17.09
C LEU A 237 -13.37 -32.84 -17.08
N GLY A 238 -14.65 -33.13 -17.35
CA GLY A 238 -15.19 -34.49 -17.29
C GLY A 238 -15.17 -35.08 -15.87
N GLN A 239 -15.12 -34.24 -14.84
CA GLN A 239 -15.09 -34.67 -13.43
C GLN A 239 -16.50 -34.95 -12.88
N ASP A 240 -17.56 -34.51 -13.56
CA ASP A 240 -18.94 -34.87 -13.22
C ASP A 240 -19.33 -36.27 -13.73
N THR A 241 -18.58 -36.83 -14.67
CA THR A 241 -18.69 -38.22 -15.12
C THR A 241 -17.33 -38.89 -14.98
N LEU A 242 -17.05 -39.58 -13.88
CA LEU A 242 -15.88 -40.46 -13.81
C LEU A 242 -16.19 -41.80 -14.49
N PRO A 243 -15.69 -42.10 -15.72
CA PRO A 243 -15.21 -43.45 -16.01
C PRO A 243 -13.80 -43.58 -15.43
N THR A 244 -13.58 -44.66 -14.68
CA THR A 244 -12.36 -45.04 -13.94
C THR A 244 -11.15 -45.36 -14.83
N GLY A 245 -10.82 -44.50 -15.80
CA GLY A 245 -9.69 -44.71 -16.69
C GLY A 245 -9.46 -43.55 -17.64
N GLY A 246 -8.61 -42.60 -17.27
CA GLY A 246 -8.18 -41.51 -18.14
C GLY A 246 -7.00 -40.74 -17.54
N VAL A 247 -5.93 -40.63 -18.33
CA VAL A 247 -4.59 -40.11 -18.00
C VAL A 247 -4.61 -38.90 -17.05
N ALA A 248 -4.16 -39.10 -15.81
CA ALA A 248 -3.94 -38.03 -14.85
C ALA A 248 -2.84 -37.08 -15.36
N LYS A 249 -3.20 -35.82 -15.66
CA LYS A 249 -2.20 -34.76 -15.81
C LYS A 249 -1.52 -34.59 -14.45
N LYS A 250 -0.19 -34.71 -14.43
CA LYS A 250 0.61 -34.53 -13.21
C LYS A 250 0.71 -33.03 -12.90
N ALA A 251 0.08 -32.59 -11.81
CA ALA A 251 0.41 -31.33 -11.16
C ALA A 251 1.35 -31.62 -9.98
N GLU A 252 2.47 -30.92 -9.89
CA GLU A 252 3.34 -30.96 -8.71
C GLU A 252 2.92 -29.83 -7.77
N ILE A 253 2.42 -30.19 -6.59
CA ILE A 253 2.05 -29.25 -5.53
C ILE A 253 3.05 -29.42 -4.41
N VAL A 254 3.77 -28.34 -4.07
CA VAL A 254 4.72 -28.34 -2.94
C VAL A 254 4.00 -27.78 -1.73
N VAL A 255 3.80 -28.62 -0.72
CA VAL A 255 3.19 -28.25 0.57
C VAL A 255 4.30 -28.21 1.63
N ARG A 256 4.44 -27.08 2.30
CA ARG A 256 5.36 -26.88 3.43
C ARG A 256 4.55 -26.82 4.71
N ILE A 257 5.01 -27.52 5.74
CA ILE A 257 4.36 -27.57 7.05
C ILE A 257 5.43 -27.35 8.10
N ASP A 258 5.20 -26.44 9.03
CA ASP A 258 6.10 -26.27 10.17
C ASP A 258 5.96 -27.47 11.13
N SER A 259 7.09 -27.91 11.71
CA SER A 259 7.08 -28.99 12.70
C SER A 259 6.21 -28.71 13.93
N ALA A 260 6.06 -27.44 14.33
CA ALA A 260 5.20 -27.02 15.42
C ALA A 260 3.72 -27.18 15.06
N ASP A 261 3.34 -26.90 13.81
CA ASP A 261 1.97 -27.02 13.31
C ASP A 261 1.53 -28.49 13.20
N LEU A 262 2.47 -29.42 12.96
CA LEU A 262 2.20 -30.86 12.99
C LEU A 262 1.79 -31.39 14.38
N ALA A 263 2.14 -30.68 15.46
CA ALA A 263 1.81 -31.09 16.83
C ALA A 263 0.33 -30.91 17.16
N ASP A 264 -0.37 -30.01 16.47
CA ASP A 264 -1.82 -29.81 16.57
C ASP A 264 -2.46 -29.72 15.16
N PRO A 265 -2.78 -30.85 14.52
CA PRO A 265 -3.37 -30.87 13.18
C PRO A 265 -4.72 -30.15 13.06
N GLY A 266 -5.40 -29.87 14.17
CA GLY A 266 -6.68 -29.16 14.19
C GLY A 266 -6.55 -27.65 13.99
N SER A 267 -5.39 -27.07 14.33
CA SER A 267 -5.12 -25.63 14.23
C SER A 267 -3.88 -25.30 13.39
N GLY A 268 -3.04 -26.28 13.09
CA GLY A 268 -1.82 -26.11 12.31
C GLY A 268 -2.10 -25.69 10.87
N THR A 269 -1.11 -25.05 10.25
CA THR A 269 -1.20 -24.51 8.90
C THR A 269 -0.21 -25.17 7.95
N ALA A 270 -0.46 -25.05 6.66
CA ALA A 270 0.45 -25.44 5.59
C ALA A 270 0.55 -24.34 4.54
N ASP A 271 1.75 -24.05 4.06
CA ASP A 271 1.99 -23.21 2.87
C ASP A 271 2.00 -24.07 1.61
N ILE A 272 1.12 -23.78 0.68
CA ILE A 272 1.11 -24.37 -0.66
C ILE A 272 1.88 -23.41 -1.57
N ALA A 273 3.03 -23.85 -2.07
CA ALA A 273 3.92 -22.99 -2.85
C ALA A 273 3.21 -22.37 -4.05
N GLY A 274 3.17 -21.04 -4.11
CA GLY A 274 2.49 -20.27 -5.16
C GLY A 274 0.98 -20.09 -4.96
N TRP A 275 0.39 -20.74 -3.95
CA TRP A 275 -1.03 -20.71 -3.64
C TRP A 275 -1.34 -20.21 -2.23
N GLY A 276 -0.38 -20.10 -1.31
CA GLY A 276 -0.58 -19.50 0.02
C GLY A 276 -0.97 -20.52 1.10
N HIS A 277 -1.51 -20.03 2.22
CA HIS A 277 -1.69 -20.83 3.43
C HIS A 277 -3.07 -21.48 3.54
N VAL A 278 -3.11 -22.72 4.04
CA VAL A 278 -4.33 -23.48 4.35
C VAL A 278 -4.23 -24.14 5.71
N LEU A 279 -5.36 -24.50 6.30
CA LEU A 279 -5.37 -25.34 7.51
C LEU A 279 -4.96 -26.77 7.16
N LEU A 280 -4.27 -27.45 8.08
CA LEU A 280 -3.92 -28.85 7.91
C LEU A 280 -5.15 -29.75 7.72
N SER A 281 -6.27 -29.40 8.37
CA SER A 281 -7.56 -30.08 8.19
C SER A 281 -8.13 -29.99 6.77
N GLN A 282 -7.72 -29.01 5.98
CA GLN A 282 -8.17 -28.82 4.59
C GLN A 282 -7.32 -29.60 3.58
N LEU A 283 -6.14 -30.08 3.97
CA LEU A 283 -5.22 -30.77 3.06
C LEU A 283 -5.79 -32.09 2.53
N ASP A 284 -6.62 -32.79 3.29
CA ASP A 284 -7.19 -34.07 2.85
C ASP A 284 -8.03 -33.87 1.58
N ALA A 285 -8.91 -32.86 1.58
CA ALA A 285 -9.72 -32.52 0.41
C ALA A 285 -8.88 -32.08 -0.80
N ILE A 286 -7.76 -31.39 -0.56
CA ILE A 286 -6.88 -30.86 -1.61
C ILE A 286 -6.00 -31.97 -2.22
N LEU A 287 -5.48 -32.88 -1.39
CA LEU A 287 -4.49 -33.88 -1.77
C LEU A 287 -5.10 -35.25 -2.10
N THR A 288 -6.41 -35.44 -1.91
CA THR A 288 -7.10 -36.68 -2.25
C THR A 288 -6.81 -37.10 -3.69
N GLY A 289 -6.35 -38.34 -3.88
CA GLY A 289 -6.00 -38.89 -5.20
C GLY A 289 -4.64 -38.45 -5.76
N CYS A 290 -3.86 -37.63 -5.04
CA CYS A 290 -2.52 -37.22 -5.45
C CYS A 290 -1.43 -38.24 -5.06
N LYS A 291 -0.34 -38.30 -5.83
CA LYS A 291 0.87 -39.04 -5.43
C LYS A 291 1.74 -38.12 -4.56
N ILE A 292 1.86 -38.45 -3.27
CA ILE A 292 2.55 -37.61 -2.28
C ILE A 292 4.02 -38.04 -2.14
N GLN A 293 4.96 -37.08 -2.23
CA GLN A 293 6.35 -37.26 -1.84
C GLN A 293 6.65 -36.35 -0.64
N VAL A 294 6.95 -36.92 0.53
CA VAL A 294 7.34 -36.16 1.71
C VAL A 294 8.85 -35.99 1.72
N ARG A 295 9.33 -34.75 1.87
CA ARG A 295 10.75 -34.43 2.07
C ARG A 295 10.90 -33.67 3.38
N PRO A 296 11.51 -34.25 4.43
CA PRO A 296 11.79 -33.49 5.63
C PRO A 296 12.84 -32.41 5.33
N ILE A 297 12.54 -31.17 5.71
CA ILE A 297 13.49 -30.07 5.68
C ILE A 297 14.01 -29.91 7.10
N VAL A 298 15.21 -30.41 7.37
CA VAL A 298 15.92 -30.11 8.61
C VAL A 298 16.69 -28.83 8.39
N ILE A 299 16.29 -27.74 9.05
CA ILE A 299 17.07 -26.51 9.09
C ILE A 299 18.24 -26.74 10.04
N ASP A 300 19.31 -27.29 9.49
CA ASP A 300 20.57 -27.41 10.21
C ASP A 300 21.28 -26.05 10.18
N THR A 301 21.28 -25.36 11.32
CA THR A 301 21.97 -24.06 11.46
C THR A 301 23.49 -24.21 11.51
N THR A 302 24.02 -25.44 11.44
CA THR A 302 25.46 -25.73 11.38
C THR A 302 26.04 -25.75 9.96
N VAL A 303 25.34 -25.15 8.98
CA VAL A 303 25.84 -25.03 7.59
C VAL A 303 27.30 -24.55 7.59
N PRO A 304 28.24 -25.34 7.03
CA PRO A 304 29.65 -24.99 7.01
C PRO A 304 29.91 -23.63 6.35
N THR A 305 30.98 -22.97 6.76
CA THR A 305 31.47 -21.77 6.07
C THR A 305 32.11 -22.16 4.73
N PHE A 306 31.98 -21.31 3.72
CA PHE A 306 32.57 -21.52 2.39
C PHE A 306 33.57 -20.42 2.05
N ASP A 307 34.62 -20.80 1.33
CA ASP A 307 35.70 -19.88 0.93
C ASP A 307 35.37 -19.11 -0.35
N GLY A 308 34.40 -19.58 -1.15
CA GLY A 308 34.01 -18.96 -2.42
C GLY A 308 32.96 -17.88 -2.27
N TYR A 309 32.98 -16.91 -3.20
CA TYR A 309 31.96 -15.85 -3.31
C TYR A 309 30.55 -16.41 -3.60
N VAL A 310 30.46 -17.49 -4.39
CA VAL A 310 29.16 -18.05 -4.80
C VAL A 310 28.50 -18.76 -3.61
N VAL A 311 27.36 -18.22 -3.17
CA VAL A 311 26.55 -18.79 -2.09
C VAL A 311 25.86 -20.09 -2.54
N PRO A 312 26.13 -21.25 -1.90
CA PRO A 312 25.52 -22.53 -2.27
C PRO A 312 24.01 -22.58 -2.03
N ASP A 313 23.28 -23.39 -2.81
CA ASP A 313 21.81 -23.51 -2.72
C ASP A 313 21.30 -24.01 -1.36
N ALA A 314 22.09 -24.84 -0.66
CA ALA A 314 21.74 -25.28 0.70
C ALA A 314 21.75 -24.07 1.67
N MET A 315 22.75 -23.20 1.56
CA MET A 315 22.86 -21.99 2.38
C MET A 315 21.80 -20.96 2.00
N ARG A 316 21.50 -20.79 0.70
CA ARG A 316 20.41 -19.92 0.23
C ARG A 316 19.06 -20.32 0.80
N ARG A 317 18.79 -21.63 0.90
CA ARG A 317 17.57 -22.16 1.52
C ARG A 317 17.49 -21.77 3.00
N VAL A 318 18.52 -22.07 3.79
CA VAL A 318 18.55 -21.70 5.21
C VAL A 318 18.47 -20.18 5.42
N LEU A 319 19.10 -19.39 4.55
CA LEU A 319 19.00 -17.94 4.57
C LEU A 319 17.56 -17.45 4.33
N GLY A 320 16.86 -18.04 3.35
CA GLY A 320 15.47 -17.70 3.04
C GLY A 320 14.49 -18.10 4.13
N GLU A 321 14.71 -19.22 4.82
CA GLU A 321 13.89 -19.60 5.97
C GLU A 321 14.13 -18.66 7.17
N ARG A 322 15.40 -18.29 7.43
CA ARG A 322 15.74 -17.33 8.49
C ARG A 322 15.17 -15.94 8.19
N ASN A 323 15.38 -15.44 6.98
CA ASN A 323 14.92 -14.13 6.53
C ASN A 323 14.04 -14.31 5.28
N PRO A 324 12.71 -14.44 5.42
CA PRO A 324 11.81 -14.73 4.30
C PRO A 324 11.69 -13.56 3.31
N VAL A 325 12.06 -12.35 3.73
CA VAL A 325 12.00 -11.14 2.92
C VAL A 325 13.30 -10.35 2.99
N ASP A 326 13.44 -9.40 2.07
CA ASP A 326 14.52 -8.41 1.98
C ASP A 326 14.80 -7.76 3.33
N VAL A 327 16.07 -7.75 3.75
CA VAL A 327 16.50 -7.27 5.07
C VAL A 327 16.74 -5.76 5.13
N PHE A 328 16.44 -5.01 4.07
CA PHE A 328 16.32 -3.56 4.14
C PHE A 328 15.14 -3.14 5.04
N PRO A 329 15.18 -1.96 5.70
CA PRO A 329 14.08 -1.50 6.55
C PRO A 329 12.71 -1.57 5.83
N TYR A 330 11.76 -2.29 6.44
CA TYR A 330 10.41 -2.53 5.90
C TYR A 330 10.38 -3.25 4.52
N GLY A 331 11.43 -3.98 4.17
CA GLY A 331 11.51 -4.77 2.96
C GLY A 331 10.41 -5.84 2.85
N THR A 332 9.83 -5.98 1.66
CA THR A 332 8.74 -6.95 1.40
C THR A 332 9.04 -7.91 0.25
N ARG A 333 10.18 -7.74 -0.43
CA ARG A 333 10.59 -8.61 -1.54
C ARG A 333 10.97 -9.97 -0.98
N GLN A 334 10.34 -11.03 -1.50
CA GLN A 334 10.63 -12.41 -1.09
C GLN A 334 12.10 -12.76 -1.29
N ALA A 335 12.72 -13.42 -0.30
CA ALA A 335 14.16 -13.73 -0.31
C ALA A 335 14.58 -14.58 -1.51
N GLY A 336 13.71 -15.47 -2.01
CA GLY A 336 13.97 -16.24 -3.23
C GLY A 336 14.07 -15.38 -4.51
N SER A 337 13.61 -14.13 -4.46
CA SER A 337 13.76 -13.12 -5.51
C SER A 337 14.82 -12.06 -5.18
N CYS A 338 15.63 -12.28 -4.15
CA CYS A 338 16.71 -11.44 -3.70
C CYS A 338 18.07 -12.10 -3.96
N GLN A 339 19.11 -11.29 -3.94
CA GLN A 339 20.49 -11.75 -3.89
C GLN A 339 20.82 -12.18 -2.45
N ALA A 340 21.55 -13.29 -2.28
CA ALA A 340 22.15 -13.63 -1.01
C ALA A 340 23.43 -12.79 -0.86
N ASP A 341 23.28 -11.63 -0.26
CA ASP A 341 24.26 -10.56 -0.30
C ASP A 341 25.14 -10.55 0.95
N HIS A 342 26.45 -10.33 0.76
CA HIS A 342 27.40 -10.27 1.86
C HIS A 342 27.28 -8.94 2.61
N THR A 343 27.10 -9.02 3.94
CA THR A 343 26.98 -7.81 4.79
C THR A 343 28.33 -7.14 5.00
N ILE A 344 29.39 -7.95 5.11
CA ILE A 344 30.81 -7.58 5.02
C ILE A 344 31.30 -8.00 3.62
N PRO A 345 31.79 -7.06 2.79
CA PRO A 345 32.22 -7.37 1.42
C PRO A 345 33.23 -8.52 1.35
N TYR A 346 32.96 -9.47 0.46
CA TYR A 346 33.86 -10.59 0.19
C TYR A 346 35.21 -10.10 -0.38
N GLN A 347 36.31 -10.66 0.13
CA GLN A 347 37.66 -10.37 -0.33
C GLN A 347 38.34 -11.66 -0.85
N ALA A 348 38.84 -11.64 -2.07
CA ALA A 348 39.53 -12.79 -2.64
C ALA A 348 40.76 -13.18 -1.78
N GLY A 349 40.89 -14.47 -1.47
CA GLY A 349 42.04 -15.01 -0.72
C GLY A 349 41.83 -15.17 0.78
N LEU A 350 40.72 -14.70 1.35
CA LEU A 350 40.33 -15.00 2.73
C LEU A 350 39.35 -16.19 2.79
N THR A 351 39.45 -16.99 3.85
CA THR A 351 38.63 -18.21 4.04
C THR A 351 37.40 -17.96 4.93
N GLY A 352 36.39 -18.81 4.80
CA GLY A 352 35.21 -18.83 5.67
C GLY A 352 34.24 -17.63 5.54
N GLN A 353 34.42 -16.78 4.53
CA GLN A 353 33.66 -15.53 4.41
C GLN A 353 32.19 -15.73 4.07
N THR A 354 31.86 -16.78 3.32
CA THR A 354 30.49 -17.09 2.92
C THR A 354 29.84 -17.98 3.97
N HIS A 355 29.07 -17.36 4.84
CA HIS A 355 28.38 -18.00 5.95
C HIS A 355 27.15 -17.19 6.37
N LEU A 356 26.22 -17.80 7.10
CA LEU A 356 24.94 -17.17 7.46
C LEU A 356 25.10 -15.87 8.27
N GLY A 357 26.16 -15.76 9.08
CA GLY A 357 26.46 -14.55 9.85
C GLY A 357 26.97 -13.37 9.03
N ASN A 358 27.26 -13.58 7.74
CA ASN A 358 27.71 -12.56 6.80
C ASN A 358 26.82 -12.53 5.55
N LEU A 359 25.54 -12.92 5.67
CA LEU A 359 24.60 -12.94 4.56
C LEU A 359 23.24 -12.38 4.96
N GLY A 360 22.63 -11.65 4.03
CA GLY A 360 21.25 -11.18 4.09
C GLY A 360 20.61 -11.15 2.69
N PRO A 361 19.32 -11.49 2.53
CA PRO A 361 18.64 -11.32 1.25
C PRO A 361 18.43 -9.83 0.96
N LEU A 362 18.94 -9.33 -0.17
CA LEU A 362 18.68 -7.98 -0.67
C LEU A 362 18.19 -7.99 -2.11
N SER A 363 17.16 -7.22 -2.42
CA SER A 363 16.78 -6.94 -3.81
C SER A 363 17.87 -6.14 -4.52
N SER A 364 17.90 -6.18 -5.85
CA SER A 364 18.90 -5.41 -6.61
C SER A 364 18.87 -3.92 -6.29
N PHE A 365 17.71 -3.37 -5.95
CA PHE A 365 17.57 -1.96 -5.56
C PHE A 365 18.16 -1.68 -4.16
N THR A 366 17.81 -2.48 -3.15
CA THR A 366 18.29 -2.27 -1.78
C THR A 366 19.76 -2.62 -1.62
N HIS A 367 20.28 -3.58 -2.40
CA HIS A 367 21.71 -3.81 -2.56
C HIS A 367 22.42 -2.55 -3.09
N ARG A 368 21.86 -1.87 -4.09
CA ARG A 368 22.43 -0.61 -4.60
C ARG A 368 22.38 0.52 -3.57
N LEU A 369 21.33 0.59 -2.75
CA LEU A 369 21.29 1.56 -1.63
C LEU A 369 22.45 1.34 -0.65
N LYS A 370 22.74 0.07 -0.29
CA LYS A 370 23.89 -0.30 0.54
C LYS A 370 25.22 0.08 -0.11
N THR A 371 25.38 -0.23 -1.39
CA THR A 371 26.69 -0.16 -2.07
C THR A 371 26.99 1.24 -2.61
N HIS A 372 25.99 1.98 -3.07
CA HIS A 372 26.14 3.27 -3.76
C HIS A 372 25.29 4.38 -3.14
N GLY A 373 24.19 4.06 -2.48
CA GLY A 373 23.26 5.05 -1.94
C GLY A 373 23.61 5.56 -0.54
N GLY A 374 24.81 5.28 -0.04
CA GLY A 374 25.28 5.75 1.28
C GLY A 374 24.61 5.09 2.48
N TRP A 375 23.80 4.05 2.27
CA TRP A 375 23.23 3.28 3.37
C TRP A 375 24.28 2.35 3.96
N HIS A 376 24.44 2.38 5.28
CA HIS A 376 25.36 1.51 5.98
C HIS A 376 24.61 0.36 6.65
N LEU A 377 25.13 -0.86 6.48
CA LEU A 377 24.60 -2.07 7.08
C LEU A 377 25.66 -2.71 7.99
N GLU A 378 25.24 -3.07 9.20
CA GLU A 378 25.99 -3.92 10.11
C GLU A 378 25.15 -5.14 10.49
N GLN A 379 25.77 -6.30 10.62
CA GLN A 379 25.12 -7.54 11.06
C GLN A 379 25.82 -8.09 12.32
N PRO A 380 25.46 -7.62 13.52
CA PRO A 380 26.15 -8.03 14.75
C PRO A 380 26.02 -9.52 15.05
N THR A 381 24.87 -10.10 14.74
CA THR A 381 24.57 -11.53 14.88
C THR A 381 23.72 -12.00 13.70
N PRO A 382 23.78 -13.29 13.32
CA PRO A 382 22.93 -13.84 12.28
C PRO A 382 21.44 -13.48 12.49
N GLY A 383 20.81 -12.86 11.49
CA GLY A 383 19.40 -12.47 11.54
C GLY A 383 19.08 -11.11 12.18
N LEU A 384 20.06 -10.37 12.72
CA LEU A 384 19.91 -8.99 13.15
C LEU A 384 20.71 -8.05 12.23
N PHE A 385 20.03 -7.10 11.61
CA PHE A 385 20.61 -6.14 10.66
C PHE A 385 20.38 -4.72 11.16
N LEU A 386 21.46 -3.98 11.39
CA LEU A 386 21.42 -2.59 11.80
C LEU A 386 21.73 -1.72 10.59
N TRP A 387 20.75 -0.91 10.19
CA TRP A 387 20.86 0.01 9.07
C TRP A 387 21.00 1.45 9.55
N ARG A 388 21.83 2.23 8.86
CA ARG A 388 21.90 3.68 8.98
C ARG A 388 21.67 4.31 7.60
N SER A 389 20.70 5.21 7.51
CA SER A 389 20.44 5.96 6.28
C SER A 389 21.42 7.14 6.14
N PRO A 390 21.68 7.63 4.90
CA PRO A 390 22.40 8.88 4.65
C PRO A 390 21.90 10.07 5.48
N LEU A 391 20.59 10.17 5.71
CA LEU A 391 19.99 11.21 6.55
C LEU A 391 20.15 10.96 8.06
N GLY A 392 20.86 9.91 8.48
CA GLY A 392 21.20 9.62 9.88
C GLY A 392 20.14 8.85 10.66
N TYR A 393 19.07 8.37 10.02
CA TYR A 393 18.08 7.51 10.67
C TYR A 393 18.64 6.09 10.86
N GLN A 394 18.26 5.45 11.96
CA GLN A 394 18.78 4.12 12.32
C GLN A 394 17.64 3.12 12.52
N TYR A 395 17.82 1.92 11.97
CA TYR A 395 16.82 0.87 11.96
C TYR A 395 17.43 -0.46 12.40
N ALA A 396 16.73 -1.21 13.25
CA ALA A 396 17.00 -2.61 13.51
C ALA A 396 15.99 -3.45 12.73
N VAL A 397 16.49 -4.38 11.91
CA VAL A 397 15.69 -5.32 11.13
C VAL A 397 16.00 -6.74 11.63
N THR A 398 14.95 -7.45 11.99
CA THR A 398 15.00 -8.86 12.43
C THR A 398 14.06 -9.70 11.57
N THR A 399 13.99 -11.00 11.87
CA THR A 399 13.02 -11.91 11.26
C THR A 399 11.56 -11.54 11.56
N THR A 400 11.32 -10.77 12.62
CA THR A 400 9.97 -10.38 13.07
C THR A 400 9.55 -8.98 12.61
N GLY A 401 10.46 -8.18 12.05
CA GLY A 401 10.12 -6.87 11.52
C GLY A 401 11.22 -5.81 11.66
N THR A 402 10.82 -4.55 11.54
CA THR A 402 11.71 -3.39 11.59
C THR A 402 11.32 -2.44 12.73
N ILE A 403 12.31 -1.98 13.49
CA ILE A 403 12.15 -0.96 14.52
C ILE A 403 13.06 0.22 14.18
N ARG A 404 12.55 1.45 14.22
CA ARG A 404 13.39 2.64 14.19
C ARG A 404 14.02 2.85 15.56
N ILE A 405 15.34 2.68 15.63
CA ILE A 405 16.12 2.73 16.88
C ILE A 405 16.82 4.08 17.11
N GLY A 406 16.88 4.92 16.08
CA GLY A 406 17.49 6.24 16.17
C GLY A 406 17.00 7.20 15.09
N LYS A 407 17.01 8.49 15.41
CA LYS A 407 16.76 9.60 14.48
C LYS A 407 17.81 10.69 14.72
N PRO A 408 18.23 11.42 13.68
CA PRO A 408 19.08 12.60 13.87
C PRO A 408 18.33 13.67 14.67
N GLU A 409 19.06 14.60 15.27
CA GLU A 409 18.44 15.84 15.75
C GLU A 409 17.88 16.63 14.57
N PRO A 410 16.63 17.12 14.65
CA PRO A 410 16.08 17.91 13.57
C PRO A 410 16.89 19.21 13.44
N PRO A 411 17.17 19.68 12.21
CA PRO A 411 17.77 20.99 12.03
C PRO A 411 16.88 22.07 12.65
N GLN A 412 17.49 23.13 13.19
CA GLN A 412 16.72 24.25 13.75
C GLN A 412 15.82 24.85 12.68
N HIS A 413 14.50 24.62 12.78
CA HIS A 413 13.53 25.13 11.84
C HIS A 413 12.18 25.42 12.52
N ARG A 414 11.49 26.46 12.03
CA ARG A 414 10.24 27.00 12.61
C ARG A 414 9.05 26.03 12.71
N TRP A 415 9.02 24.88 12.00
CA TRP A 415 7.88 23.94 12.03
C TRP A 415 7.96 22.91 13.17
N TRP A 416 9.10 22.81 13.87
CA TRP A 416 9.27 21.86 14.98
C TRP A 416 8.93 22.46 16.35
N HIS A 417 8.74 23.78 16.43
CA HIS A 417 8.59 24.52 17.70
C HIS A 417 7.31 25.37 17.80
N GLN A 418 6.29 25.13 16.98
CA GLN A 418 4.98 25.65 17.33
C GLN A 418 4.35 24.70 18.37
N GLU A 419 4.69 24.93 19.64
CA GLU A 419 3.72 24.60 20.70
C GLU A 419 2.41 25.31 20.31
N PRO A 420 1.24 24.64 20.43
CA PRO A 420 -0.03 25.32 20.22
C PRO A 420 -0.02 26.60 21.06
N PRO A 421 -0.43 27.75 20.50
CA PRO A 421 -0.36 29.00 21.24
C PRO A 421 -1.06 28.80 22.58
N ASP A 422 -0.37 29.15 23.67
CA ASP A 422 -0.95 29.15 25.01
C ASP A 422 -2.31 29.83 24.91
N HIS A 423 -3.37 29.08 25.23
CA HIS A 423 -4.70 29.64 25.26
C HIS A 423 -4.75 30.61 26.43
N GLN A 424 -4.36 31.86 26.20
CA GLN A 424 -4.66 32.95 27.12
C GLN A 424 -6.17 33.15 27.04
N PRO A 425 -6.94 32.87 28.12
CA PRO A 425 -8.32 33.27 28.15
C PRO A 425 -8.37 34.79 27.91
N PRO A 426 -9.34 35.30 27.14
CA PRO A 426 -9.40 36.72 26.83
C PRO A 426 -9.43 37.54 28.13
N ASP A 427 -8.41 38.39 28.30
CA ASP A 427 -8.39 39.46 29.29
C ASP A 427 -9.45 40.50 28.92
N ASP A 428 -10.70 40.22 29.28
CA ASP A 428 -11.70 41.23 29.67
C ASP A 428 -13.05 40.53 29.96
N LEU A 429 -13.14 39.90 31.14
CA LEU A 429 -14.40 39.88 31.87
C LEU A 429 -14.27 40.92 32.98
N GLY A 430 -14.56 42.18 32.62
CA GLY A 430 -14.80 43.23 33.60
C GLY A 430 -15.81 42.78 34.67
N PRO A 431 -15.74 43.32 35.90
CA PRO A 431 -16.53 42.82 37.02
C PRO A 431 -18.04 42.90 36.71
N PRO A 432 -18.85 41.96 37.23
CA PRO A 432 -20.26 41.84 36.86
C PRO A 432 -21.03 43.09 37.30
N GLY A 433 -21.34 43.95 36.32
CA GLY A 433 -22.23 45.09 36.48
C GLY A 433 -23.66 44.62 36.75
N ARG A 434 -24.24 45.13 37.84
CA ARG A 434 -25.64 44.90 38.25
C ARG A 434 -26.60 45.12 37.07
N ALA A 435 -27.47 44.13 36.84
CA ALA A 435 -28.59 44.20 35.91
C ALA A 435 -29.42 45.47 36.08
N GLY A 436 -29.34 46.37 35.10
CA GLY A 436 -30.28 47.45 34.87
C GLY A 436 -31.40 46.94 33.97
N THR A 437 -32.62 47.05 34.47
CA THR A 437 -33.90 46.73 33.82
C THR A 437 -34.01 47.29 32.39
N ALA A 438 -34.25 46.41 31.42
CA ALA A 438 -34.67 46.80 30.06
C ALA A 438 -36.14 47.29 30.08
N PRO A 439 -36.49 48.35 29.33
CA PRO A 439 -37.87 48.82 29.25
C PRO A 439 -38.73 47.93 28.33
N ILE A 440 -39.98 47.74 28.74
CA ILE A 440 -41.06 47.00 28.05
C ILE A 440 -41.40 47.71 26.72
N PRO A 441 -41.62 46.98 25.61
CA PRO A 441 -42.00 47.59 24.33
C PRO A 441 -43.48 48.06 24.34
N PRO A 442 -43.83 49.15 23.63
CA PRO A 442 -45.21 49.64 23.58
C PRO A 442 -46.09 48.84 22.60
N ASP A 443 -47.38 48.84 22.94
CA ASP A 443 -48.53 48.13 22.35
C ASP A 443 -48.85 48.56 20.89
N PRO A 444 -49.37 47.68 20.01
CA PRO A 444 -49.53 47.98 18.59
C PRO A 444 -50.91 48.57 18.31
N GLY A 445 -50.98 49.87 18.06
CA GLY A 445 -52.21 50.50 17.60
C GLY A 445 -52.04 51.97 17.26
N GLU A 446 -51.68 52.27 16.01
CA GLU A 446 -52.44 53.19 15.14
C GLU A 446 -51.74 53.39 13.79
N ARG A 447 -52.56 53.45 12.74
CA ARG A 447 -52.17 53.59 11.33
C ARG A 447 -51.80 55.04 11.04
N GLN A 448 -50.83 55.28 10.14
CA GLN A 448 -51.01 56.15 8.95
C GLN A 448 -49.73 56.28 8.08
N THR A 449 -49.80 55.69 6.87
CA THR A 449 -49.44 56.23 5.53
C THR A 449 -48.03 56.77 5.18
N PRO A 450 -47.63 56.76 3.87
CA PRO A 450 -46.29 56.32 3.48
C PRO A 450 -45.44 57.30 2.62
N LEU A 451 -44.18 56.88 2.37
CA LEU A 451 -43.24 57.29 1.29
C LEU A 451 -42.57 58.68 1.42
N PRO A 452 -41.40 58.97 0.78
CA PRO A 452 -40.86 58.28 -0.41
C PRO A 452 -39.34 57.98 -0.47
N TYR A 453 -39.07 57.16 -1.47
CA TYR A 453 -37.81 56.80 -2.13
C TYR A 453 -37.30 57.94 -3.03
N VAL A 454 -36.04 58.38 -2.89
CA VAL A 454 -35.21 59.15 -3.86
C VAL A 454 -33.76 59.08 -3.36
N ALA A 455 -32.68 58.82 -4.11
CA ALA A 455 -32.39 58.37 -5.48
C ALA A 455 -31.02 57.67 -5.44
#